data_AF-A0A7C6IQY6-F1
#
_entry.id   AF-A0A7C6IQY6-F1
#
_cell.length_a   1.000
_cell.length_b   1.000
_cell.length_c   1.000
_cell.angle_alpha   90.00
_cell.angle_beta   90.00
_cell.angle_gamma   90.00
#
_symmetry.space_group_name_H-M   'P 1'
#
loop_
_entity.id
_entity.type
_entity.pdbx_description
1 polymer ?
#
loop_
_entity_poly.entity_id
_entity_poly.type
_entity_poly.pdbx_seq_one_letter_code
_entity_poly.pdbx_strand_id
1 'polypeptide(L)'
;MRILKDSIKTSVQDQKDLIRLVEEIIENVRNKGDEALIHLNTKFEGNDRSALRVSREEIDAAYDEVDPKLMEALKLSHRNLK
;
A
#
# COMPACT_ATOMS: atom_id res chain seq x y z
N MET A 1 -23.17 -11.98 -31.18
CA MET A 1 -22.72 -11.24 -29.99
C MET A 1 -21.48 -10.43 -30.39
N ARG A 2 -21.50 -9.09 -30.28
CA ARG A 2 -20.34 -8.24 -30.60
C ARG A 2 -19.56 -7.97 -29.32
N ILE A 3 -18.31 -8.37 -29.26
CA ILE A 3 -17.41 -8.02 -28.17
C ILE A 3 -16.92 -6.59 -28.42
N LEU A 4 -17.15 -5.68 -27.47
CA LEU A 4 -16.77 -4.25 -27.56
C LEU A 4 -15.36 -3.98 -27.00
N LYS A 5 -14.82 -4.89 -26.20
CA LYS A 5 -13.48 -4.80 -25.61
C LYS A 5 -12.98 -6.21 -25.31
N ASP A 6 -11.84 -6.57 -25.90
CA ASP A 6 -11.16 -7.82 -25.58
C ASP A 6 -10.59 -7.78 -24.15
N SER A 7 -10.53 -8.96 -23.52
CA SER A 7 -9.89 -9.09 -22.21
C SER A 7 -8.39 -8.82 -22.30
N ILE A 8 -7.83 -8.17 -21.28
CA ILE A 8 -6.38 -8.03 -21.15
C ILE A 8 -5.82 -9.45 -21.00
N LYS A 9 -5.05 -9.89 -22.00
CA LYS A 9 -4.34 -11.17 -21.94
C LYS A 9 -2.95 -10.93 -21.36
N THR A 10 -2.77 -11.20 -20.08
CA THR A 10 -1.44 -11.31 -19.48
C THR A 10 -0.73 -12.50 -20.12
N SER A 11 0.49 -12.31 -20.62
CA SER A 11 1.26 -13.41 -21.19
C SER A 11 1.81 -14.32 -20.10
N VAL A 12 2.09 -15.58 -20.46
CA VAL A 12 2.80 -16.51 -19.55
C VAL A 12 4.16 -15.96 -19.13
N GLN A 13 4.79 -15.16 -20.00
CA GLN A 13 6.07 -14.52 -19.70
C GLN A 13 5.92 -13.43 -18.65
N ASP A 14 4.93 -12.54 -18.80
CA ASP A 14 4.65 -11.49 -17.82
C ASP A 14 4.38 -12.07 -16.43
N GLN A 15 3.68 -13.20 -16.36
CA GLN A 15 3.40 -13.88 -15.10
C GLN A 15 4.68 -14.46 -14.47
N LYS A 16 5.58 -15.04 -15.27
CA LYS A 16 6.87 -15.58 -14.77
C LYS A 16 7.76 -14.47 -14.24
N ASP A 17 7.83 -13.34 -14.94
CA ASP A 17 8.67 -12.22 -14.53
C ASP A 17 8.12 -11.55 -13.27
N LEU A 18 6.79 -11.46 -13.13
CA LEU A 18 6.14 -11.02 -11.89
C LEU A 18 6.46 -11.94 -10.71
N ILE A 19 6.40 -13.26 -10.90
CA ILE A 19 6.70 -14.23 -9.83
C ILE A 19 8.14 -14.06 -9.36
N ARG A 20 9.11 -13.98 -10.29
CA ARG A 20 10.52 -13.78 -9.94
C ARG A 20 10.75 -12.49 -9.17
N LEU A 21 10.14 -11.38 -9.60
CA LEU A 21 10.24 -10.10 -8.90
C LEU A 21 9.72 -10.19 -7.46
N VAL A 22 8.59 -10.86 -7.25
CA VAL A 22 8.01 -11.04 -5.91
C VAL A 22 8.88 -11.95 -5.04
N GLU A 23 9.43 -13.04 -5.60
CA GLU A 23 10.37 -13.91 -4.90
C GLU A 23 11.60 -13.13 -4.42
N GLU A 24 12.18 -12.28 -5.27
CA GLU A 24 13.31 -11.42 -4.90
C GLU A 24 12.97 -10.41 -3.80
N ILE A 25 11.76 -9.83 -3.81
CA ILE A 25 11.31 -8.91 -2.75
C ILE A 25 11.20 -9.66 -1.43
N ILE A 26 10.57 -10.84 -1.43
CA ILE A 26 10.39 -11.65 -0.22
C ILE A 26 11.75 -12.07 0.33
N GLU A 27 12.68 -12.53 -0.51
CA GLU A 27 14.02 -12.92 -0.08
C GLU A 27 14.80 -11.74 0.52
N ASN A 28 14.73 -10.56 -0.10
CA ASN A 28 15.37 -9.35 0.44
C ASN A 28 14.80 -8.97 1.81
N VAL A 29 13.48 -8.99 1.98
CA VAL A 29 12.85 -8.67 3.27
C VAL A 29 13.20 -9.71 4.33
N ARG A 30 13.24 -11.00 3.99
CA ARG A 30 13.65 -12.06 4.93
C ARG A 30 15.10 -11.90 5.40
N ASN A 31 15.99 -11.45 4.53
CA ASN A 31 17.42 -11.34 4.82
C ASN A 31 17.81 -10.00 5.47
N LYS A 32 17.13 -8.91 5.13
CA LYS A 32 17.52 -7.54 5.53
C LYS A 32 16.48 -6.81 6.39
N GLY A 33 15.28 -7.38 6.57
CA GLY A 33 14.23 -6.81 7.41
C GLY A 33 13.85 -5.39 7.00
N ASP A 34 13.81 -4.50 7.99
CA ASP A 34 13.37 -3.10 7.84
C ASP A 34 14.22 -2.30 6.85
N GLU A 35 15.51 -2.62 6.67
CA GLU A 35 16.37 -1.97 5.68
C GLU A 35 15.83 -2.19 4.26
N ALA A 36 15.40 -3.41 3.94
CA ALA A 36 14.77 -3.70 2.66
C ALA A 36 13.44 -2.96 2.51
N LEU A 37 12.64 -2.86 3.58
CA LEU A 37 11.37 -2.13 3.54
C LEU A 37 11.57 -0.65 3.26
N ILE A 38 12.52 0.00 3.95
CA ILE A 38 12.87 1.42 3.73
C ILE A 38 13.36 1.63 2.29
N HIS A 39 14.24 0.75 1.80
CA HIS A 39 14.73 0.84 0.42
C HIS A 39 13.58 0.73 -0.61
N LEU A 40 12.66 -0.21 -0.42
CA LEU A 40 11.52 -0.39 -1.32
C LEU A 40 10.55 0.80 -1.23
N ASN A 41 10.33 1.35 -0.03
CA ASN A 41 9.50 2.54 0.19
C ASN A 41 10.06 3.75 -0.59
N THR A 42 11.36 3.99 -0.51
CA THR A 42 12.01 5.06 -1.29
C THR A 42 11.98 4.77 -2.80
N LYS A 43 12.22 3.51 -3.21
CA LYS A 43 12.24 3.14 -4.63
C LYS A 43 10.90 3.32 -5.33
N PHE A 44 9.80 2.93 -4.68
CA PHE A 44 8.46 2.92 -5.30
C PHE A 44 7.64 4.16 -5.01
N GLU A 45 7.73 4.70 -3.78
CA GLU A 45 6.92 5.84 -3.34
C GLU A 45 7.71 7.14 -3.23
N GLY A 46 9.05 7.09 -3.38
CA GLY A 46 9.92 8.26 -3.22
C GLY A 46 10.01 8.76 -1.78
N ASN A 47 9.54 7.98 -0.80
CA ASN A 47 9.50 8.35 0.60
C ASN A 47 10.72 7.78 1.36
N ASP A 48 11.53 8.67 1.91
CA ASP A 48 12.78 8.38 2.62
C ASP A 48 12.62 8.31 4.15
N ARG A 49 11.38 8.12 4.65
CA ARG A 49 11.12 7.97 6.07
C ARG A 49 11.98 6.88 6.70
N SER A 50 12.55 7.19 7.84
CA SER A 50 13.40 6.28 8.62
C SER A 50 12.59 5.36 9.54
N ALA A 51 11.44 5.84 10.05
CA ALA A 51 10.57 5.08 10.93
C ALA A 51 9.38 4.53 10.15
N LEU A 52 9.24 3.20 10.09
CA LEU A 52 8.09 2.55 9.43
C LEU A 52 6.79 2.72 10.21
N ARG A 53 6.88 2.77 11.54
CA ARG A 53 5.74 2.99 12.42
C ARG A 53 5.36 4.47 12.42
N VAL A 54 4.10 4.76 12.14
CA VAL A 54 3.52 6.10 12.34
C VAL A 54 3.43 6.36 13.84
N SER A 55 3.96 7.50 14.26
CA SER A 55 3.99 7.93 15.66
C SER A 55 2.60 8.30 16.17
N ARG A 56 2.43 8.36 17.50
CA ARG A 56 1.13 8.75 18.06
C ARG A 56 0.83 10.21 17.76
N GLU A 57 1.87 11.03 17.77
CA GLU A 57 1.85 12.45 17.50
C GLU A 57 1.40 12.75 16.07
N GLU A 58 1.92 12.01 15.06
CA GLU A 58 1.45 12.13 13.67
C GLU A 58 -0.02 11.73 13.52
N ILE A 59 -0.47 10.71 14.25
CA ILE A 59 -1.87 10.28 14.24
C ILE A 59 -2.78 11.37 14.83
N ASP A 60 -2.41 11.91 15.98
CA ASP A 60 -3.19 12.94 16.66
C ASP A 60 -3.24 14.23 15.83
N ALA A 61 -2.10 14.66 15.25
CA ALA A 61 -2.04 15.81 14.34
C ALA A 61 -2.95 15.63 13.11
N ALA A 62 -2.89 14.45 12.47
CA ALA A 62 -3.77 14.16 11.34
C ALA A 62 -5.25 14.15 11.75
N TYR A 63 -5.58 13.73 12.97
CA TYR A 63 -6.96 13.75 13.48
C TYR A 63 -7.49 15.18 13.63
N ASP A 64 -6.63 16.10 14.08
CA ASP A 64 -6.96 17.52 14.27
C ASP A 64 -7.14 18.28 12.94
N GLU A 65 -6.48 17.83 11.86
CA GLU A 65 -6.60 18.42 10.52
C GLU A 65 -7.87 17.99 9.75
N VAL A 66 -8.54 16.91 10.19
CA VAL A 66 -9.71 16.38 9.49
C VAL A 66 -10.96 17.23 9.79
N ASP A 67 -11.71 17.58 8.73
CA ASP A 67 -13.00 18.27 8.86
C ASP A 67 -13.94 17.51 9.82
N PRO A 68 -14.47 18.18 10.88
CA PRO A 68 -15.41 17.58 11.81
C PRO A 68 -16.60 16.88 11.14
N LYS A 69 -17.10 17.40 10.01
CA LYS A 69 -18.22 16.77 9.27
C LYS A 69 -17.81 15.43 8.67
N LEU A 70 -16.60 15.35 8.10
CA LEU A 70 -16.05 14.10 7.57
C LEU A 70 -15.85 13.08 8.70
N MET A 71 -15.35 13.54 9.84
CA MET A 71 -15.16 12.68 11.02
C MET A 71 -16.49 12.08 11.51
N GLU A 72 -17.56 12.87 11.60
CA GLU A 72 -18.88 12.37 11.99
C GLU A 72 -19.46 11.38 10.97
N ALA A 73 -19.24 11.60 9.68
CA ALA A 73 -19.62 10.65 8.64
C ALA A 73 -18.90 9.30 8.81
N LEU A 74 -17.58 9.31 9.05
CA LEU A 74 -16.80 8.09 9.30
C LEU A 74 -17.27 7.35 10.55
N LYS A 75 -17.58 8.07 11.65
CA LYS A 75 -18.13 7.48 12.88
C LYS A 75 -19.50 6.84 12.64
N LEU A 76 -20.35 7.44 11.81
CA LEU A 76 -21.64 6.86 11.43
C LEU A 76 -21.44 5.56 10.62
N SER A 77 -20.56 5.58 9.61
CA SER A 77 -20.24 4.38 8.83
C SER A 77 -19.71 3.25 9.70
N HIS A 78 -18.83 3.54 10.66
CA HIS A 78 -18.33 2.54 11.61
C HIS A 78 -19.45 1.88 12.42
N ARG A 79 -20.44 2.66 12.89
CA ARG A 79 -21.59 2.11 13.63
C ARG A 79 -22.47 1.20 12.78
N ASN A 80 -22.60 1.47 11.48
CA ASN A 80 -23.44 0.69 10.57
C ASN A 80 -22.81 -0.64 10.14
N LEU A 81 -21.47 -0.74 10.18
CA LEU A 81 -20.73 -1.96 9.82
C LEU A 81 -20.49 -2.90 11.00
N LYS A 82 -20.80 -2.44 12.22
CA LYS A 82 -20.67 -3.20 13.47
C LYS A 82 -21.95 -3.97 13.77
#